data_AF-A0A7V6LFS4-F1
#
_entry.id   AF-A0A7V6LFS4-F1
#
_cell.length_a   1.000
_cell.length_b   1.000
_cell.length_c   1.000
_cell.angle_alpha   90.00
_cell.angle_beta   90.00
_cell.angle_gamma   90.00
#
_symmetry.space_group_name_H-M   'P 1'
#
loop_
_entity.id
_entity.type
_entity.pdbx_description
1 polymer ?
#
loop_
_entity_poly.entity_id
_entity_poly.type
_entity_poly.pdbx_seq_one_letter_code
_entity_poly.pdbx_strand_id
1 'polypeptide(L)'
;DFYRFQLKANPTFRRKEDRRRLAIYDEARLMAWMERKAKASGFVIKPGTLTVSAPIDETCKKDGHIVKHVAVDFTGVLRVTDRSRFTTSFNTGIGSAKGFGFGLLMLQPLH
;
A
#
# COMPACT_ATOMS: atom_id res chain seq x y z
N ASP A 1 15.12 14.55 -2.20
CA ASP A 1 13.82 13.90 -2.54
C ASP A 1 13.79 12.38 -2.42
N PHE A 2 14.75 11.79 -1.68
CA PHE A 2 14.75 10.37 -1.39
C PHE A 2 14.38 10.14 0.07
N TYR A 3 13.57 9.10 0.30
CA TYR A 3 13.13 8.72 1.63
C TYR A 3 13.16 7.20 1.74
N ARG A 4 13.57 6.66 2.89
CA ARG A 4 13.12 5.33 3.29
C ARG A 4 11.64 5.41 3.61
N PHE A 5 10.89 4.38 3.25
CA PHE A 5 9.48 4.32 3.57
C PHE A 5 9.09 2.98 4.17
N GLN A 6 8.00 3.02 4.92
CA GLN A 6 7.21 1.86 5.29
C GLN A 6 5.73 2.18 5.06
N LEU A 7 5.00 1.18 4.57
CA LEU A 7 3.58 1.26 4.32
C LEU A 7 2.92 -0.08 4.65
N LYS A 8 2.08 -0.09 5.69
CA LYS A 8 1.14 -1.18 5.92
C LYS A 8 -0.09 -0.96 5.05
N ALA A 9 -0.39 -1.87 4.13
CA ALA A 9 -1.52 -1.72 3.21
C ALA A 9 -2.40 -2.96 3.14
N ASN A 10 -3.61 -2.76 2.60
CA ASN A 10 -4.53 -3.82 2.21
C ASN A 10 -4.56 -3.96 0.67
N PRO A 11 -3.64 -4.75 0.07
CA PRO A 11 -3.50 -4.88 -1.36
C PRO A 11 -4.66 -5.69 -1.94
N THR A 12 -5.54 -4.98 -2.64
CA THR A 12 -6.74 -5.56 -3.26
C THR A 12 -6.84 -5.23 -4.75
N PHE A 13 -7.55 -6.09 -5.47
CA PHE A 13 -7.98 -5.86 -6.84
C PHE A 13 -9.50 -6.08 -6.97
N ARG A 14 -10.10 -5.49 -8.01
CA ARG A 14 -11.51 -5.70 -8.34
C ARG A 14 -11.58 -6.78 -9.42
N ARG A 15 -12.17 -7.92 -9.08
CA ARG A 15 -12.40 -9.02 -10.02
C ARG A 15 -13.34 -8.57 -11.14
N LYS A 16 -13.10 -9.00 -12.38
CA LYS A 16 -13.84 -8.47 -13.54
C LYS A 16 -15.26 -9.00 -13.59
N GLU A 17 -15.44 -10.28 -13.29
CA GLU A 17 -16.68 -11.05 -13.47
C GLU A 17 -17.83 -10.52 -12.61
N ASP A 18 -17.56 -10.29 -11.32
CA ASP A 18 -18.59 -9.93 -10.33
C ASP A 18 -18.25 -8.67 -9.55
N ARG A 19 -17.19 -7.96 -9.95
CA ARG A 19 -16.79 -6.68 -9.38
C ARG A 19 -16.46 -6.75 -7.88
N ARG A 20 -16.28 -7.94 -7.31
CA ARG A 20 -15.87 -8.13 -5.91
C ARG A 20 -14.43 -7.69 -5.70
N ARG A 21 -14.16 -7.17 -4.50
CA ARG A 21 -12.81 -6.80 -4.06
C ARG A 21 -12.15 -8.02 -3.44
N LEU A 22 -11.05 -8.47 -4.01
CA LEU A 22 -10.28 -9.62 -3.53
C LEU A 22 -8.90 -9.18 -3.10
N ALA A 23 -8.39 -9.79 -2.03
CA ALA A 23 -7.01 -9.59 -1.59
C ALA A 23 -6.02 -10.27 -2.53
N ILE A 24 -4.80 -9.76 -2.56
CA ILE A 24 -3.68 -10.32 -3.29
C ILE A 24 -2.79 -11.06 -2.29
N TYR A 25 -2.45 -12.31 -2.59
CA TYR A 25 -1.54 -13.13 -1.77
C TYR A 25 -0.22 -13.44 -2.48
N ASP A 26 -0.23 -13.43 -3.81
CA ASP A 26 0.95 -13.69 -4.64
C ASP A 26 1.94 -12.51 -4.58
N GLU A 27 3.19 -12.79 -4.25
CA GLU A 27 4.24 -11.79 -4.03
C GLU A 27 4.52 -10.92 -5.25
N ALA A 28 4.61 -11.53 -6.45
CA ALA A 28 4.84 -10.78 -7.68
C ALA A 28 3.72 -9.77 -7.95
N ARG A 29 2.47 -10.17 -7.70
CA ARG A 29 1.31 -9.28 -7.79
C ARG A 29 1.27 -8.22 -6.70
N LEU A 30 1.81 -8.48 -5.52
CA LEU A 30 1.97 -7.48 -4.45
C LEU A 30 2.98 -6.41 -4.84
N MET A 31 4.14 -6.81 -5.36
CA MET A 31 5.15 -5.90 -5.88
C MET A 31 4.56 -5.00 -6.98
N ALA A 32 3.90 -5.61 -7.98
CA ALA A 32 3.25 -4.87 -9.05
C ALA A 32 2.12 -3.93 -8.55
N TRP A 33 1.37 -4.35 -7.51
CA TRP A 33 0.36 -3.50 -6.88
C TRP A 33 1.00 -2.26 -6.26
N MET A 34 2.12 -2.44 -5.54
CA MET A 34 2.81 -1.36 -4.85
C MET A 34 3.45 -0.38 -5.82
N GLU A 35 4.12 -0.85 -6.87
CA GLU A 35 4.69 0.02 -7.91
C GLU A 35 3.63 0.88 -8.60
N ARG A 36 2.49 0.28 -8.96
CA ARG A 36 1.37 1.00 -9.54
C ARG A 36 0.82 2.06 -8.58
N LYS A 37 0.72 1.73 -7.28
CA LYS A 37 0.28 2.67 -6.24
C LYS A 37 1.29 3.79 -6.02
N ALA A 38 2.59 3.50 -6.02
CA ALA A 38 3.66 4.49 -5.94
C ALA A 38 3.53 5.51 -7.07
N LYS A 39 3.49 5.05 -8.32
CA LYS A 39 3.37 5.91 -9.51
C LYS A 39 2.11 6.78 -9.46
N ALA A 40 0.97 6.18 -9.09
CA ALA A 40 -0.28 6.92 -8.92
C ALA A 40 -0.25 7.92 -7.76
N SER A 41 0.67 7.75 -6.81
CA SER A 41 0.86 8.59 -5.63
C SER A 41 1.99 9.61 -5.78
N GLY A 42 2.57 9.76 -6.98
CA GLY A 42 3.58 10.80 -7.24
C GLY A 42 5.00 10.45 -6.78
N PHE A 43 5.30 9.16 -6.61
CA PHE A 43 6.67 8.70 -6.36
C PHE A 43 6.98 7.42 -7.12
N VAL A 44 8.26 7.10 -7.22
CA VAL A 44 8.74 5.79 -7.70
C VAL A 44 9.59 5.14 -6.64
N ILE A 45 9.63 3.81 -6.63
CA ILE A 45 10.47 3.03 -5.72
C ILE A 45 11.81 2.78 -6.40
N LYS A 46 12.92 2.95 -5.67
CA LYS A 46 14.26 2.69 -6.19
C LYS A 46 14.37 1.20 -6.52
N PRO A 47 14.80 0.83 -7.73
CA PRO A 47 14.96 -0.58 -8.12
C PRO A 47 15.80 -1.36 -7.11
N GLY A 48 15.38 -2.60 -6.82
CA GLY A 48 16.07 -3.50 -5.89
C GLY A 48 15.92 -3.16 -4.40
N THR A 49 15.13 -2.15 -4.03
CA THR A 49 14.92 -1.77 -2.62
C THR A 49 13.57 -2.15 -2.04
N LEU A 50 12.61 -2.55 -2.89
CA LEU A 50 11.28 -2.94 -2.44
C LEU A 50 11.34 -4.28 -1.70
N THR A 51 10.84 -4.31 -0.48
CA THR A 51 10.60 -5.55 0.28
C THR A 51 9.12 -5.64 0.61
N VAL A 52 8.59 -6.87 0.55
CA VAL A 52 7.18 -7.18 0.79
C VAL A 52 7.10 -8.26 1.87
N SER A 53 6.32 -8.03 2.92
CA SER A 53 6.08 -9.06 3.93
C SER A 53 5.15 -10.16 3.42
N ALA A 54 5.17 -11.31 4.10
CA ALA A 54 4.10 -12.29 3.93
C ALA A 54 2.73 -11.64 4.23
N PRO A 55 1.69 -11.93 3.43
CA PRO A 55 0.34 -11.46 3.70
C PRO A 55 -0.23 -12.09 4.97
N ILE A 56 -0.82 -11.27 5.84
CA ILE A 56 -1.42 -11.71 7.09
C ILE A 56 -2.91 -11.37 7.06
N ASP A 57 -3.76 -12.34 7.38
CA ASP A 57 -5.19 -12.11 7.53
C ASP A 57 -5.47 -11.38 8.86
N GLU A 58 -6.06 -10.18 8.79
CA GLU A 58 -6.53 -9.43 9.94
C GLU A 58 -8.06 -9.42 9.95
N THR A 59 -8.66 -9.78 11.08
CA THR A 59 -10.11 -9.74 11.26
C THR A 59 -10.48 -8.72 12.33
N CYS A 60 -11.56 -7.99 12.08
CA CYS A 60 -12.14 -7.08 13.07
C CYS A 60 -13.65 -7.24 13.08
N LYS A 61 -14.27 -6.95 14.23
CA LYS A 61 -15.72 -6.89 14.36
C LYS A 61 -16.16 -5.45 14.16
N LYS A 62 -17.09 -5.24 13.23
CA LYS A 62 -17.73 -3.95 12.99
C LYS A 62 -19.23 -4.17 12.82
N ASP A 63 -20.03 -3.47 13.62
CA ASP A 63 -21.49 -3.52 13.58
C ASP A 63 -22.05 -4.97 13.63
N GLY A 64 -21.44 -5.83 14.45
CA GLY A 64 -21.81 -7.25 14.58
C GLY A 64 -21.29 -8.16 13.46
N HIS A 65 -20.69 -7.62 12.41
CA HIS A 65 -20.11 -8.38 11.29
C HIS A 65 -18.60 -8.55 11.43
N ILE A 66 -18.10 -9.73 11.04
CA ILE A 66 -16.66 -9.98 10.92
C ILE A 66 -16.19 -9.44 9.56
N VAL A 67 -15.29 -8.47 9.59
CA VAL A 67 -14.63 -7.92 8.42
C VAL A 67 -13.21 -8.48 8.35
N LYS A 68 -12.86 -9.07 7.20
CA LYS A 68 -11.53 -9.59 6.92
C LYS A 68 -10.76 -8.63 6.01
N HIS A 69 -9.52 -8.33 6.39
CA HIS A 69 -8.53 -7.60 5.60
C HIS A 69 -7.26 -8.43 5.49
N VAL A 70 -6.45 -8.13 4.48
CA VAL A 70 -5.12 -8.71 4.35
C VAL A 70 -4.12 -7.61 4.56
N ALA A 71 -3.25 -7.76 5.54
CA ALA A 71 -2.17 -6.85 5.83
C ALA A 71 -0.90 -7.28 5.12
N VAL A 72 -0.27 -6.33 4.43
CA VAL A 72 1.06 -6.47 3.86
C VAL A 72 1.87 -5.22 4.19
N ASP A 73 3.06 -5.41 4.73
CA ASP A 73 4.03 -4.36 4.95
C ASP A 73 4.95 -4.25 3.73
N PHE A 74 5.00 -3.05 3.17
CA PHE A 74 5.91 -2.68 2.09
C PHE A 74 6.97 -1.74 2.63
N THR A 75 8.23 -2.01 2.35
CA THR A 75 9.35 -1.13 2.70
C THR A 75 10.27 -0.91 1.50
N GLY A 76 11.09 0.14 1.57
CA GLY A 76 12.12 0.39 0.58
C GLY A 76 12.56 1.84 0.55
N VAL A 77 13.12 2.27 -0.58
CA VAL A 77 13.49 3.67 -0.83
C VAL A 77 12.61 4.23 -1.93
N LEU A 78 11.96 5.35 -1.66
CA LEU A 78 11.20 6.08 -2.68
C LEU A 78 11.91 7.36 -3.10
N ARG A 79 11.64 7.79 -4.33
CA ARG A 79 11.97 9.11 -4.86
C ARG A 79 10.68 9.81 -5.27
N VAL A 80 10.47 11.01 -4.76
CA VAL A 80 9.32 11.84 -5.16
C VAL A 80 9.50 12.29 -6.62
N THR A 81 8.47 12.11 -7.44
CA THR A 81 8.46 12.50 -8.86
C THR A 81 7.44 13.60 -9.18
N ASP A 82 6.37 13.69 -8.38
CA ASP A 82 5.33 14.72 -8.49
C ASP A 82 4.97 15.14 -7.06
N ARG A 83 5.46 16.32 -6.64
CA ARG A 83 5.33 16.81 -5.26
C ARG A 83 3.88 17.00 -4.85
N SER A 84 3.04 17.55 -5.73
CA SER A 84 1.64 17.87 -5.40
C SER A 84 0.83 16.59 -5.18
N ARG A 85 0.97 15.63 -6.09
CA ARG A 85 0.34 14.31 -5.99
C ARG A 85 0.86 13.51 -4.81
N PHE A 86 2.15 13.63 -4.52
CA PHE A 86 2.78 13.01 -3.35
C PHE A 86 2.21 13.56 -2.05
N THR A 87 2.19 14.89 -1.87
CA THR A 87 1.63 15.52 -0.68
C THR A 87 0.15 15.13 -0.48
N THR A 88 -0.63 15.09 -1.56
CA THR A 88 -2.03 14.65 -1.50
C THR A 88 -2.14 13.20 -1.03
N SER A 89 -1.33 12.30 -1.59
CA SER A 89 -1.38 10.87 -1.28
C SER A 89 -0.83 10.56 0.11
N PHE A 90 0.17 11.31 0.56
CA PHE A 90 0.71 11.24 1.92
C PHE A 90 -0.37 11.60 2.95
N ASN A 91 -1.08 12.71 2.74
CA ASN A 91 -2.13 13.17 3.66
C ASN A 91 -3.41 12.32 3.62
N THR A 92 -3.74 11.74 2.47
CA THR A 92 -4.98 10.96 2.31
C THR A 92 -4.78 9.46 2.48
N GLY A 93 -3.54 8.97 2.53
CA GLY A 93 -3.17 7.56 2.62
C GLY A 93 -3.30 6.78 1.31
N ILE A 94 -2.61 5.65 1.23
CA ILE A 94 -2.46 4.83 0.01
C ILE A 94 -3.21 3.50 0.17
N GLY A 95 -4.13 3.20 -0.75
CA GLY A 95 -4.85 1.92 -0.78
C GLY A 95 -6.22 1.96 -0.12
N SER A 96 -6.76 0.78 0.21
CA SER A 96 -8.07 0.60 0.84
C SER A 96 -7.97 0.36 2.34
N ALA A 97 -9.11 0.34 3.03
CA ALA A 97 -9.22 0.06 4.47
C ALA A 97 -8.51 1.09 5.38
N LYS A 98 -8.48 2.36 4.97
CA LYS A 98 -7.80 3.44 5.71
C LYS A 98 -8.33 3.65 7.13
N GLY A 99 -9.64 3.42 7.34
CA GLY A 99 -10.25 3.45 8.68
C GLY A 99 -9.90 2.28 9.58
N PHE A 100 -9.08 1.32 9.12
CA PHE A 100 -8.68 0.11 9.85
C PHE A 100 -7.15 0.04 10.05
N GLY A 101 -6.44 1.17 9.99
CA GLY A 101 -4.99 1.22 10.22
C GLY A 101 -4.12 0.93 9.00
N PHE A 102 -4.70 0.95 7.79
CA PHE A 102 -3.96 0.77 6.54
C PHE A 102 -3.71 2.11 5.81
N GLY A 103 -2.63 2.17 5.05
CA GLY A 103 -2.41 3.21 4.07
C GLY A 103 -1.62 4.42 4.55
N LEU A 104 -1.26 4.50 5.83
CA LEU A 104 -0.33 5.51 6.33
C LEU A 104 1.08 5.26 5.76
N LEU A 105 1.64 6.25 5.08
CA LEU A 105 3.00 6.20 4.55
C LEU A 105 3.96 6.83 5.56
N MET A 106 4.85 6.04 6.14
CA MET A 106 5.90 6.53 7.04
C MET A 106 7.15 6.85 6.24
N LEU A 107 7.83 7.95 6.56
CA LEU A 107 8.98 8.46 5.80
C LEU A 107 10.15 8.78 6.73
N GLN A 108 11.35 8.43 6.29
CA GLN A 108 12.61 8.88 6.87
C GLN A 108 13.47 9.49 5.75
N PRO A 109 13.90 10.77 5.85
CA PRO A 109 14.78 11.39 4.88
C PRO A 109 16.09 10.59 4.72
N LEU A 110 16.54 10.43 3.48
CA LEU A 110 17.89 9.97 3.17
C LEU A 110 18.72 11.22 2.84
N HIS A 111 19.70 11.50 3.68
CA HIS A 111 20.71 12.55 3.48
C HIS A 111 21.63 12.20 2.31
#